data_AF-A0A5A9GLT8-F1
#
_entry.id   AF-A0A5A9GLT8-F1
#
_cell.length_a   1.000
_cell.length_b   1.000
_cell.length_c   1.000
_cell.angle_alpha   90.00
_cell.angle_beta   90.00
_cell.angle_gamma   90.00
#
_symmetry.space_group_name_H-M   'P 1'
#
loop_
_entity.id
_entity.type
_entity.pdbx_description
1 polymer ?
#
loop_
_entity_poly.entity_id
_entity_poly.type
_entity_poly.pdbx_seq_one_letter_code
_entity_poly.pdbx_strand_id
1 'polypeptide(L)' 'MTDPAFDPVLHMEAMAPACGLTIADAHKPGVAAFLTLAQAMATKLMAAPLADDALESAPVFTPGQTSSGQPPSGDA' A
#
# COMPACT_ATOMS: atom_id res chain seq x y z
N MET A 1 -3.63 -9.86 24.03
CA MET A 1 -2.24 -10.08 23.60
C MET A 1 -1.71 -8.73 23.17
N THR A 2 -0.67 -8.23 23.83
CA THR A 2 0.00 -6.99 23.42
C THR A 2 0.77 -7.33 22.15
N ASP A 3 0.42 -6.70 21.04
CA ASP A 3 1.19 -6.79 19.80
C ASP A 3 2.63 -6.33 20.14
N PRO A 4 3.69 -7.07 19.77
CA PRO A 4 5.05 -6.61 20.01
C PRO A 4 5.24 -5.21 19.43
N ALA A 5 5.89 -4.34 20.18
CA ALA A 5 6.20 -2.99 19.73
C ALA A 5 6.98 -3.04 18.41
N PHE A 6 6.64 -2.17 17.47
CA PHE A 6 7.31 -2.08 16.18
C PHE A 6 8.81 -1.78 16.35
N ASP A 7 9.66 -2.66 15.81
CA ASP A 7 11.11 -2.47 15.73
C ASP A 7 11.49 -2.03 14.30
N PRO A 8 11.89 -0.75 14.11
CA PRO A 8 12.22 -0.24 12.79
C PRO A 8 13.51 -0.85 12.21
N VAL A 9 14.44 -1.29 13.05
CA VAL A 9 15.71 -1.87 12.58
C VAL A 9 15.46 -3.28 12.07
N LEU A 10 14.74 -4.09 12.86
CA LEU A 10 14.35 -5.44 12.44
C LEU A 10 13.50 -5.41 11.17
N HIS A 11 12.53 -4.49 11.10
CA HIS A 11 11.69 -4.34 9.92
C HIS A 11 12.50 -3.94 8.68
N MET A 12 13.40 -2.97 8.81
CA MET A 12 14.32 -2.54 7.74
C MET A 12 15.17 -3.69 7.22
N GLU A 13 15.83 -4.45 8.12
CA GLU A 13 16.73 -5.54 7.73
C GLU A 13 15.98 -6.69 7.05
N ALA A 14 14.74 -6.96 7.47
CA ALA A 14 13.88 -7.95 6.83
C ALA A 14 13.38 -7.51 5.43
N MET A 15 13.02 -6.23 5.27
CA MET A 15 12.37 -5.74 4.04
C MET A 15 13.32 -5.26 2.96
N ALA A 16 14.50 -4.73 3.32
CA ALA A 16 15.44 -4.19 2.35
C ALA A 16 15.77 -5.17 1.20
N PRO A 17 16.04 -6.48 1.43
CA PRO A 17 16.30 -7.42 0.35
C PRO A 17 15.11 -7.66 -0.58
N ALA A 18 13.89 -7.71 -0.02
CA ALA A 18 12.65 -7.89 -0.81
C ALA A 18 12.41 -6.69 -1.75
N CYS A 19 12.87 -5.51 -1.37
CA CYS A 19 12.84 -4.31 -2.19
C CYS A 19 14.05 -4.19 -3.15
N GLY A 20 14.98 -5.15 -3.15
CA GLY A 20 16.23 -5.07 -3.92
C GLY A 20 17.19 -3.98 -3.43
N LEU A 21 17.08 -3.58 -2.16
CA LEU A 21 17.87 -2.51 -1.55
C LEU A 21 18.98 -3.08 -0.68
N THR A 22 20.16 -2.46 -0.77
CA THR A 22 21.24 -2.63 0.21
C THR A 22 21.40 -1.31 0.97
N ILE A 23 21.24 -1.35 2.30
CA ILE A 23 21.35 -0.17 3.14
C ILE A 23 22.69 -0.23 3.86
N ALA A 24 23.57 0.73 3.55
CA ALA A 24 24.85 0.85 4.24
C ALA A 24 24.64 1.18 5.72
N ASP A 25 25.51 0.68 6.60
CA ASP A 25 25.39 0.87 8.05
C ASP A 25 25.30 2.34 8.47
N ALA A 26 26.01 3.23 7.75
CA ALA A 26 25.96 4.66 7.98
C ALA A 26 24.56 5.28 7.78
N HIS A 27 23.69 4.64 7.00
CA HIS A 27 22.34 5.14 6.70
C HIS A 27 21.26 4.51 7.59
N LYS A 28 21.56 3.38 8.24
CA LYS A 28 20.60 2.65 9.10
C LYS A 28 19.92 3.53 10.16
N PRO A 29 20.62 4.43 10.89
CA PRO A 29 19.96 5.27 11.89
C PRO A 29 18.91 6.21 11.27
N GLY A 30 19.20 6.78 10.10
CA GLY A 30 18.27 7.67 9.40
C GLY A 30 17.04 6.92 8.87
N VAL A 31 17.25 5.75 8.26
CA VAL A 31 16.16 4.90 7.78
C VAL A 31 15.25 4.47 8.93
N ALA A 32 15.83 4.03 10.06
CA ALA A 32 15.06 3.64 11.23
C ALA A 32 14.20 4.78 11.79
N ALA A 33 14.72 6.01 11.80
CA ALA A 33 13.94 7.19 12.22
C ALA A 33 12.74 7.46 11.30
N PHE A 34 12.92 7.36 9.98
CA PHE A 34 11.82 7.53 9.04
C PHE A 34 10.79 6.39 9.11
N LEU A 35 11.21 5.15 9.30
CA LEU A 35 10.29 4.02 9.52
C LEU A 35 9.47 4.20 10.80
N THR A 36 10.08 4.72 11.86
CA THR A 36 9.35 5.05 13.09
C THR A 36 8.28 6.12 12.85
N LEU A 37 8.61 7.17 12.09
CA LEU A 37 7.65 8.21 11.71
C LEU A 37 6.52 7.63 10.84
N ALA A 38 6.86 6.78 9.87
CA ALA A 38 5.89 6.11 9.01
C ALA A 38 4.92 5.23 9.81
N GLN A 39 5.43 4.47 10.78
CA GLN A 39 4.59 3.67 11.68
C GLN A 39 3.60 4.56 12.46
N ALA A 40 4.05 5.70 12.98
CA ALA A 40 3.16 6.62 13.69
C ALA A 40 2.04 7.18 12.78
N MET A 41 2.34 7.44 11.51
CA MET A 41 1.33 7.85 10.52
C MET A 41 0.37 6.71 10.18
N ALA A 42 0.90 5.50 9.95
CA ALA A 42 0.11 4.31 9.66
C ALA A 42 -0.85 3.97 10.83
N THR A 43 -0.37 4.01 12.07
CA THR A 43 -1.21 3.80 13.25
C THR A 43 -2.37 4.78 13.32
N LYS A 44 -2.14 6.06 13.00
CA LYS A 44 -3.22 7.07 12.96
C LYS A 44 -4.23 6.78 11.87
N LEU A 45 -3.76 6.39 10.69
CA LEU A 45 -4.62 6.06 9.56
C LEU A 45 -5.48 4.82 9.85
N MET A 46 -4.87 3.75 10.39
CA MET A 46 -5.56 2.50 10.71
C MET A 46 -6.57 2.65 11.86
N ALA A 47 -6.38 3.64 12.74
CA ALA A 47 -7.33 3.96 13.80
C ALA A 47 -8.52 4.82 13.33
N ALA A 48 -8.46 5.37 12.11
CA ALA A 48 -9.56 6.17 11.58
C ALA A 48 -10.76 5.26 11.24
N PRO A 49 -11.96 5.53 11.76
CA PRO A 49 -13.14 4.71 11.49
C PRO A 49 -13.55 4.85 10.02
N LEU A 50 -13.62 3.72 9.32
CA LEU A 50 -14.15 3.60 7.97
C LEU A 50 -15.26 2.56 7.98
N ALA A 51 -16.37 2.85 7.29
CA ALA A 51 -17.39 1.85 7.06
C ALA A 51 -16.90 0.85 6.00
N ASP A 52 -17.25 -0.42 6.15
CA ASP A 52 -16.78 -1.50 5.25
C ASP A 52 -17.21 -1.27 3.78
N ASP A 53 -18.26 -0.50 3.56
CA ASP A 53 -18.81 -0.13 2.26
C ASP A 53 -18.33 1.24 1.73
N ALA A 54 -17.57 2.00 2.52
CA ALA A 54 -17.10 3.35 2.18
C ALA A 54 -15.67 3.38 1.60
N LEU A 55 -15.04 2.22 1.41
CA LEU A 55 -13.71 2.09 0.83
C LEU A 55 -13.75 2.23 -0.71
N GLU A 56 -14.25 3.37 -1.19
CA GLU A 56 -14.00 3.76 -2.57
C GLU A 56 -12.50 4.00 -2.73
N SER A 57 -11.84 3.15 -3.51
CA SER A 57 -10.43 3.34 -3.84
C SER A 57 -10.25 4.68 -4.56
N ALA A 58 -9.12 5.35 -4.32
CA ALA A 58 -8.72 6.47 -5.17
C ALA A 58 -8.80 6.05 -6.65
N PRO A 59 -9.09 6.97 -7.59
CA PRO A 59 -9.39 6.63 -8.97
C PRO A 59 -8.44 5.58 -9.54
N VAL A 60 -8.98 4.41 -9.89
CA VAL A 60 -8.23 3.29 -10.46
C VAL A 60 -8.38 3.26 -11.97
N PHE A 61 -7.38 2.69 -12.65
CA PHE A 61 -7.51 2.37 -14.06
C PHE A 61 -8.67 1.39 -14.27
N THR A 62 -9.55 1.71 -15.21
CA THR A 62 -10.60 0.81 -15.68
C THR A 62 -10.29 0.41 -17.12
N PRO A 63 -10.09 -0.89 -17.42
CA PRO A 63 -9.95 -1.35 -18.79
C PRO A 63 -11.18 -0.93 -19.60
N GLY A 64 -10.98 -0.45 -20.83
CA GLY A 64 -12.09 0.02 -21.66
C GLY A 64 -13.15 -1.06 -21.85
N GLN A 65 -14.43 -0.70 -21.71
CA GLN A 65 -15.51 -1.64 -21.97
C GLN A 65 -15.48 -2.02 -23.46
N THR A 66 -15.26 -3.30 -23.76
CA THR A 66 -15.48 -3.83 -25.11
C THR A 66 -16.93 -3.59 -25.45
N SER A 67 -17.21 -2.87 -26.54
CA SER A 67 -18.58 -2.72 -27.02
C SER A 67 -19.16 -4.11 -27.30
N SER A 68 -20.07 -4.55 -26.45
CA SER A 68 -20.92 -5.70 -26.72
C SER A 68 -21.62 -5.45 -28.05
N GLY A 69 -21.39 -6.35 -29.01
CA GLY A 69 -21.68 -6.14 -30.42
C GLY A 69 -23.06 -5.54 -30.71
N GLN A 70 -23.06 -4.45 -31.47
CA GLN A 70 -24.19 -4.03 -32.28
C GLN A 70 -24.58 -5.23 -33.19
N PRO A 71 -25.77 -5.85 -33.06
CA PRO A 71 -26.20 -6.85 -34.03
C PRO A 71 -26.35 -6.16 -35.40
N PRO A 72 -26.03 -6.84 -36.52
CA PRO A 72 -26.23 -6.26 -37.84
C PRO A 72 -27.71 -5.92 -37.98
N SER A 73 -28.01 -4.65 -38.21
CA SER A 73 -29.32 -4.19 -38.66
C SER A 73 -29.62 -4.89 -39.99
N GLY A 74 -30.43 -5.94 -39.93
CA GLY A 74 -30.96 -6.59 -41.12
C GLY A 74 -31.94 -5.65 -41.79
N ASP A 75 -31.56 -5.10 -42.94
CA ASP A 75 -32.50 -4.60 -43.93
C ASP A 75 -33.22 -5.83 -44.55
N ALA A 76 -34.55 -5.79 -44.51
CA ALA A 76 -35.45 -6.68 -45.24
C ALA A 76 -36.23 -5.86 -46.28
#